data_AF-A0A139DFT5-F1
#
_entry.id   AF-A0A139DFT5-F1
#
_cell.length_a   1.000
_cell.length_b   1.000
_cell.length_c   1.000
_cell.angle_alpha   90.00
_cell.angle_beta   90.00
_cell.angle_gamma   90.00
#
_symmetry.space_group_name_H-M   'P 1'
#
loop_
_entity.id
_entity.type
_entity.pdbx_description
1 polymer ?
#
loop_
_entity_poly.entity_id
_entity_poly.type
_entity_poly.pdbx_seq_one_letter_code
_entity_poly.pdbx_strand_id
1 'polypeptide(L)'
;MIVYGHRGAKGEAPENTLPAFNHAYRQGIRHFELDLVLSKDGIPVLVHDLTVDRTTSHKGNVGNYNVAELAAMDARRNVTGWPTRTGIPTLEQLLDQFAD
;
A
#
# COMPACT_ATOMS: atom_id res chain seq x y z
N MET A 1 -12.55 12.96 19.10
CA MET A 1 -12.76 11.77 18.24
C MET A 1 -11.44 11.51 17.52
N ILE A 2 -10.92 10.28 17.56
CA ILE A 2 -9.72 9.90 16.80
C ILE A 2 -10.19 9.34 15.45
N VAL A 3 -9.55 9.75 14.37
CA VAL A 3 -9.83 9.26 13.01
C VAL A 3 -8.65 8.42 12.56
N TYR A 4 -8.95 7.24 12.02
CA TYR A 4 -7.98 6.30 11.47
C TYR A 4 -8.11 6.27 9.95
N GLY A 5 -7.02 6.50 9.24
CA GLY A 5 -6.95 6.32 7.79
C GLY A 5 -6.93 4.83 7.45
N HIS A 6 -8.09 4.28 7.08
CA HIS A 6 -8.24 2.90 6.64
C HIS A 6 -7.46 2.66 5.33
N ARG A 7 -6.39 1.87 5.41
CA ARG A 7 -5.40 1.60 4.34
C ARG A 7 -4.79 2.88 3.76
N GLY A 8 -4.56 3.86 4.64
CA GLY A 8 -4.28 5.25 4.28
C GLY A 8 -5.58 6.02 3.97
N ALA A 9 -5.63 6.76 2.88
CA ALA A 9 -6.82 7.46 2.41
C ALA A 9 -7.58 6.66 1.33
N LYS A 10 -7.99 5.42 1.66
CA LYS A 10 -8.74 4.57 0.73
C LYS A 10 -9.99 5.29 0.22
N GLY A 11 -10.13 5.35 -1.11
CA GLY A 11 -11.21 6.07 -1.79
C GLY A 11 -10.75 7.38 -2.43
N GLU A 12 -9.70 7.99 -1.89
CA GLU A 12 -9.06 9.19 -2.46
C GLU A 12 -7.71 8.86 -3.11
N ALA A 13 -7.04 7.82 -2.63
CA ALA A 13 -5.74 7.36 -3.10
C ALA A 13 -5.67 5.81 -3.14
N PRO A 14 -4.68 5.23 -3.86
CA PRO A 14 -4.52 3.78 -3.95
C PRO A 14 -4.29 3.14 -2.58
N GLU A 15 -5.22 2.32 -2.11
CA GLU A 15 -5.14 1.72 -0.76
C GLU A 15 -3.80 1.00 -0.50
N ASN A 16 -3.29 1.07 0.74
CA ASN A 16 -2.05 0.41 1.16
C ASN A 16 -0.79 0.81 0.37
N THR A 17 -0.74 2.03 -0.16
CA THR A 17 0.44 2.58 -0.85
C THR A 17 0.97 3.81 -0.13
N LEU A 18 2.28 4.10 -0.26
CA LEU A 18 2.88 5.31 0.34
C LEU A 18 2.11 6.59 -0.03
N PRO A 19 1.65 6.80 -1.29
CA PRO A 19 0.81 7.94 -1.61
C PRO A 19 -0.51 8.03 -0.84
N ALA A 20 -1.17 6.92 -0.50
CA ALA A 20 -2.40 6.96 0.29
C ALA A 20 -2.16 7.36 1.75
N PHE A 21 -1.07 6.89 2.35
CA PHE A 21 -0.68 7.32 3.70
C PHE A 21 -0.23 8.78 3.70
N ASN A 22 0.60 9.19 2.73
CA ASN A 22 1.02 10.58 2.57
C ASN A 22 -0.16 11.52 2.31
N HIS A 23 -1.17 11.07 1.54
CA HIS A 23 -2.40 11.84 1.35
C HIS A 23 -3.16 12.01 2.67
N ALA A 24 -3.42 10.93 3.41
CA ALA A 24 -4.07 11.00 4.72
C ALA A 24 -3.30 11.90 5.71
N TYR A 25 -1.98 11.77 5.75
CA TYR A 25 -1.11 12.56 6.63
C TYR A 25 -1.23 14.07 6.36
N ARG A 26 -1.27 14.46 5.08
CA ARG A 26 -1.46 15.86 4.65
C ARG A 26 -2.84 16.42 5.02
N GLN A 27 -3.84 15.56 5.22
CA GLN A 27 -5.17 15.96 5.72
C GLN A 27 -5.23 16.04 7.26
N GLY A 28 -4.11 15.88 7.96
CA GLY A 28 -4.06 15.94 9.43
C GLY A 28 -4.37 14.61 10.12
N ILE A 29 -4.51 13.51 9.38
CA ILE A 29 -4.68 12.18 9.98
C ILE A 29 -3.32 11.70 10.51
N ARG A 30 -3.32 11.15 11.72
CA ARG A 30 -2.10 10.66 12.42
C ARG A 30 -2.17 9.20 12.86
N HIS A 31 -3.29 8.54 12.59
CA HIS A 31 -3.46 7.13 12.86
C HIS A 31 -3.85 6.44 11.56
N PHE A 32 -3.17 5.36 11.23
CA PHE A 32 -3.43 4.60 10.01
C PHE A 32 -3.77 3.16 10.38
N GLU A 33 -4.70 2.57 9.64
CA GLU A 33 -4.81 1.12 9.54
C GLU A 33 -4.13 0.69 8.23
N LEU A 34 -3.57 -0.52 8.24
CA LEU A 34 -2.87 -1.13 7.11
C LEU A 34 -3.00 -2.65 7.20
N ASP A 35 -2.81 -3.32 6.06
CA ASP A 35 -2.81 -4.77 5.95
C ASP A 35 -1.42 -5.28 5.60
N LEU A 36 -0.98 -6.40 6.20
CA LEU A 36 0.34 -7.00 5.95
C LEU A 36 0.23 -8.42 5.42
N VAL A 37 1.05 -8.72 4.43
CA VAL A 37 1.33 -10.08 3.93
C VAL A 37 2.84 -10.24 3.77
N LEU A 38 3.35 -11.46 3.86
CA LEU A 38 4.77 -11.74 3.59
C LEU A 38 5.01 -11.94 2.09
N SER A 39 6.05 -11.29 1.58
CA SER A 39 6.62 -11.56 0.26
C SER A 39 7.34 -12.92 0.22
N LYS A 40 7.76 -13.34 -0.97
CA LYS A 40 8.56 -14.57 -1.19
C LYS A 40 9.85 -14.63 -0.38
N ASP A 41 10.48 -13.47 -0.19
CA ASP A 41 11.70 -13.27 0.60
C ASP A 41 11.42 -12.96 2.08
N GLY A 42 10.18 -13.14 2.54
CA GLY A 42 9.80 -13.09 3.96
C GLY A 42 9.69 -11.67 4.53
N ILE A 43 9.59 -10.65 3.68
CA ILE A 43 9.51 -9.25 4.08
C ILE A 43 8.03 -8.83 4.17
N PRO A 44 7.59 -8.17 5.25
CA PRO A 44 6.23 -7.63 5.35
C PRO A 44 5.97 -6.54 4.31
N VAL A 45 4.94 -6.75 3.48
CA VAL A 45 4.47 -5.83 2.44
C VAL A 45 3.02 -5.42 2.65
N LEU A 46 2.66 -4.24 2.16
CA LEU A 46 1.35 -3.63 2.40
C LEU A 46 0.36 -3.99 1.30
N VAL A 47 -0.52 -4.95 1.59
CA VAL A 47 -1.54 -5.45 0.65
C VAL A 47 -2.61 -6.20 1.44
N HIS A 48 -3.87 -5.96 1.08
CA HIS A 48 -5.01 -6.57 1.79
C HIS A 48 -5.28 -8.01 1.36
N ASP A 49 -5.27 -8.25 0.05
CA ASP A 49 -5.61 -9.55 -0.51
C ASP A 49 -4.38 -10.47 -0.46
N LEU A 50 -4.58 -11.79 -0.38
CA LEU A 50 -3.48 -12.75 -0.51
C LEU A 50 -2.90 -12.81 -1.93
N THR A 51 -3.58 -12.21 -2.91
CA THR A 51 -3.16 -12.10 -4.31
C THR A 51 -3.01 -10.64 -4.74
N VAL A 52 -2.23 -10.41 -5.79
CA VAL A 52 -2.00 -9.04 -6.34
C VAL A 52 -3.09 -8.59 -7.33
N ASP A 53 -4.06 -9.46 -7.61
CA ASP A 53 -5.01 -9.39 -8.72
C ASP A 53 -5.89 -8.14 -8.77
N ARG A 54 -6.37 -7.71 -7.60
CA ARG A 54 -7.39 -6.65 -7.49
C ARG A 54 -6.78 -5.26 -7.65
N THR A 55 -5.60 -5.03 -7.07
CA THR A 55 -4.95 -3.72 -7.02
C THR A 55 -3.91 -3.54 -8.11
N THR A 56 -3.50 -4.60 -8.82
CA THR A 56 -2.50 -4.56 -9.89
C THR A 56 -3.00 -5.15 -11.22
N SER A 57 -2.15 -5.07 -12.25
CA SER A 57 -2.32 -5.82 -13.51
C SER A 57 -1.79 -7.25 -13.47
N HIS A 58 -1.11 -7.64 -12.39
CA HIS A 58 -0.47 -8.94 -12.22
C HIS A 58 -1.44 -9.95 -11.59
N LYS A 59 -1.02 -11.23 -11.52
CA LYS A 59 -1.87 -12.34 -11.09
C LYS A 59 -1.13 -13.32 -10.20
N GLY A 60 -1.74 -13.73 -9.10
CA GLY A 60 -1.22 -14.77 -8.21
C GLY A 60 -0.93 -14.29 -6.79
N ASN A 61 -0.50 -15.22 -5.94
CA ASN A 61 -0.25 -14.96 -4.52
C ASN A 61 0.90 -13.98 -4.31
N VAL A 62 0.76 -13.09 -3.33
CA VAL A 62 1.81 -12.14 -2.93
C VAL A 62 3.10 -12.86 -2.57
N GLY A 63 3.01 -13.99 -1.85
CA GLY A 63 4.16 -14.82 -1.46
C GLY A 63 4.91 -15.50 -2.62
N ASN A 64 4.46 -15.34 -3.87
CA ASN A 64 5.20 -15.81 -5.05
C ASN A 64 6.21 -14.78 -5.57
N TYR A 65 6.16 -13.53 -5.08
CA TYR A 65 6.96 -12.41 -5.55
C TYR A 65 7.89 -11.89 -4.46
N ASN A 66 9.11 -11.51 -4.82
CA ASN A 66 10.00 -10.79 -3.91
C ASN A 66 9.60 -9.30 -3.81
N VAL A 67 10.15 -8.57 -2.83
CA VAL A 67 9.80 -7.16 -2.64
C VAL A 67 10.13 -6.27 -3.84
N ALA A 68 11.19 -6.57 -4.59
CA ALA A 68 11.57 -5.78 -5.76
C ALA A 68 10.54 -5.94 -6.90
N GLU A 69 10.03 -7.16 -7.10
CA GLU A 69 8.96 -7.45 -8.04
C GLU A 69 7.65 -6.75 -7.63
N LEU A 70 7.27 -6.85 -6.35
CA LEU A 70 6.07 -6.20 -5.80
C LEU A 70 6.16 -4.66 -5.88
N ALA A 71 7.32 -4.10 -5.58
CA ALA A 71 7.60 -2.68 -5.71
C ALA A 71 7.60 -2.22 -7.17
N ALA A 72 7.85 -3.12 -8.13
CA ALA A 72 7.82 -2.87 -9.58
C ALA A 72 6.40 -2.97 -10.20
N MET A 73 5.41 -3.50 -9.49
CA MET A 73 4.00 -3.51 -9.94
C MET A 73 3.36 -2.11 -9.92
N ASP A 74 2.24 -1.93 -10.61
CA ASP A 74 1.39 -0.74 -10.49
C ASP A 74 0.16 -1.06 -9.64
N ALA A 75 0.17 -0.64 -8.37
CA ALA A 75 -0.81 -0.96 -7.34
C ALA A 75 -1.98 0.03 -7.25
N ARG A 76 -2.36 0.65 -8.37
CA ARG A 76 -3.39 1.72 -8.43
C ARG A 76 -4.76 1.31 -8.91
N ARG A 77 -4.92 0.06 -9.31
CA ARG A 77 -6.10 -0.37 -10.09
C ARG A 77 -7.43 -0.18 -9.36
N ASN A 78 -7.40 -0.12 -8.03
CA ASN A 78 -8.55 0.08 -7.17
C ASN A 78 -8.98 1.54 -6.99
N VAL A 79 -8.28 2.51 -7.60
CA VAL A 79 -8.68 3.92 -7.59
C VAL A 79 -8.63 4.50 -9.00
N THR A 80 -9.71 5.17 -9.40
CA THR A 80 -9.81 5.79 -10.73
C THR A 80 -9.12 7.16 -10.71
N GLY A 81 -8.33 7.46 -11.75
CA GLY A 81 -7.79 8.81 -11.97
C GLY A 81 -6.51 9.16 -11.19
N TRP A 82 -5.94 8.23 -10.40
CA TRP A 82 -4.65 8.49 -9.79
C TRP A 82 -3.54 8.56 -10.85
N PRO A 83 -2.74 9.63 -10.93
CA PRO A 83 -1.92 9.92 -12.11
C PRO A 83 -0.57 9.17 -12.12
N THR A 84 0.06 8.98 -10.97
CA THR A 84 1.44 8.49 -10.87
C THR A 84 1.51 7.05 -10.37
N ARG A 85 2.23 6.18 -11.08
CA ARG A 85 2.51 4.79 -10.67
C ARG A 85 2.97 4.71 -9.22
N THR A 86 2.43 3.74 -8.48
CA THR A 86 2.93 3.38 -7.14
C THR A 86 2.95 1.86 -7.02
N GLY A 87 3.99 1.32 -6.39
CA GLY A 87 4.13 -0.11 -6.15
C GLY A 87 3.51 -0.55 -4.83
N ILE A 88 3.59 -1.84 -4.55
CA ILE A 88 3.29 -2.41 -3.23
C ILE A 88 4.52 -2.15 -2.33
N PRO A 89 4.41 -1.31 -1.28
CA PRO A 89 5.55 -0.98 -0.43
C PRO A 89 5.78 -2.01 0.68
N THR A 90 6.98 -2.00 1.26
CA THR A 90 7.26 -2.73 2.52
C THR A 90 6.77 -1.94 3.73
N LEU A 91 6.62 -2.62 4.87
CA LEU A 91 6.32 -1.94 6.14
C LEU A 91 7.43 -0.95 6.53
N GLU A 92 8.69 -1.33 6.37
CA GLU A 92 9.85 -0.47 6.63
C GLU A 92 9.77 0.83 5.82
N GLN A 93 9.48 0.75 4.52
CA GLN A 93 9.32 1.93 3.67
C GLN A 93 8.22 2.88 4.16
N LEU A 94 7.13 2.35 4.72
CA LEU A 94 6.08 3.19 5.31
C LEU A 94 6.56 3.86 6.60
N LEU A 95 7.20 3.11 7.49
CA LEU A 95 7.71 3.63 8.76
C LEU A 95 8.75 4.74 8.52
N ASP A 96 9.59 4.59 7.50
CA ASP A 96 10.57 5.61 7.11
C ASP A 96 9.95 6.91 6.55
N GLN A 97 8.65 6.92 6.19
CA GLN A 97 7.99 8.14 5.69
C GLN A 97 7.68 9.15 6.80
N PHE A 98 7.49 8.70 8.04
CA PHE A 98 6.94 9.52 9.12
C PHE A 98 7.84 9.42 10.35
N ALA A 99 8.25 10.57 10.88
CA ALA A 99 9.16 10.65 12.02
C ALA A 99 8.44 10.77 13.37
N ASP A 100 7.11 10.87 13.34
CA ASP A 100 6.22 11.05 14.50
C ASP A 100 5.32 9.84 14.76
#